data_AF-A0AAQ0Q7Z2-F1
#
_entry.id   AF-A0AAQ0Q7Z2-F1
#
_cell.length_a   1.000
_cell.length_b   1.000
_cell.length_c   1.000
_cell.angle_alpha   90.00
_cell.angle_beta   90.00
_cell.angle_gamma   90.00
#
_symmetry.space_group_name_H-M   'P 1'
#
loop_
_entity.id
_entity.type
_entity.pdbx_description
1 polymer ?
#
loop_
_entity_poly.entity_id
_entity_poly.type
_entity_poly.pdbx_seq_one_letter_code
_entity_poly.pdbx_strand_id
1 'polypeptide(L)'
;MHPDADWFDPDVIKEYYALLYKRTPTFDSQEICRLSETPGEVRYEEIARRFRLIDDEGMTLVVNYADAGSLISRLKRVGPSRALMRELGQFTVSVTRRQFEEMRRAGMLDEPLSGIYYVEDPMLYDCKSGLKAGNEYLEQTFVI
;
A
#
# COMPACT_ATOMS: atom_id res chain seq x y z
N MET A 1 -22.35 -7.32 18.65
CA MET A 1 -22.22 -5.96 18.11
C MET A 1 -23.57 -5.63 17.52
N HIS A 2 -24.21 -4.56 17.99
CA HIS A 2 -25.57 -4.20 17.62
C HIS A 2 -25.66 -3.93 16.11
N PRO A 3 -26.33 -4.78 15.31
CA PRO A 3 -26.41 -4.60 13.86
C PRO A 3 -27.13 -3.31 13.46
N ASP A 4 -28.00 -2.83 14.35
CA ASP A 4 -28.89 -1.68 14.13
C ASP A 4 -28.54 -0.46 15.02
N ALA A 5 -27.38 -0.47 15.68
CA ALA A 5 -26.95 0.68 16.48
C ALA A 5 -26.50 1.84 15.59
N ASP A 6 -26.73 3.08 16.04
CA ASP A 6 -26.07 4.25 15.47
C ASP A 6 -24.61 4.27 15.95
N TRP A 7 -23.67 4.21 15.02
CA TRP A 7 -22.23 4.14 15.31
C TRP A 7 -21.67 5.47 15.79
N PHE A 8 -22.42 6.56 15.59
CA PHE A 8 -22.06 7.89 16.07
C PHE A 8 -22.72 8.24 17.42
N ASP A 9 -23.55 7.35 17.97
CA ASP A 9 -24.09 7.54 19.30
C ASP A 9 -22.96 7.53 20.34
N PRO A 10 -22.90 8.54 21.25
CA PRO A 10 -21.82 8.65 22.23
C PRO A 10 -21.66 7.42 23.13
N ASP A 11 -22.73 6.72 23.45
CA ASP A 11 -22.68 5.53 24.31
C ASP A 11 -22.15 4.31 23.55
N VAL A 12 -22.47 4.19 22.26
CA VAL A 12 -21.90 3.15 21.38
C VAL A 12 -20.40 3.37 21.17
N ILE A 13 -19.98 4.62 20.96
CA ILE A 13 -18.55 4.98 20.85
C ILE A 13 -17.80 4.62 22.15
N LYS A 14 -18.37 4.94 23.31
CA LYS A 14 -17.77 4.58 24.61
C LYS A 14 -17.63 3.07 24.77
N GLU A 15 -18.66 2.31 24.40
CA GLU A 15 -18.62 0.84 24.47
C GLU A 15 -17.53 0.27 23.54
N TYR A 16 -17.43 0.78 22.32
CA TYR A 16 -16.38 0.41 21.37
C TYR A 16 -14.99 0.62 21.97
N TYR A 17 -14.69 1.82 22.47
CA TYR A 17 -13.36 2.09 23.04
C TYR A 17 -13.12 1.27 24.31
N ALA A 18 -14.13 1.04 25.15
CA ALA A 18 -14.00 0.16 26.31
C ALA A 18 -13.62 -1.27 25.91
N LEU A 19 -14.18 -1.79 24.81
CA LEU A 19 -13.80 -3.10 24.26
C LEU A 19 -12.41 -3.07 23.61
N LEU A 20 -12.10 -2.03 22.84
CA LEU A 20 -10.81 -1.85 22.19
C LEU A 20 -9.66 -1.85 23.21
N TYR A 21 -9.74 -1.02 24.25
CA TYR A 21 -8.72 -0.96 25.30
C TYR A 21 -8.62 -2.25 26.12
N LYS A 22 -9.72 -3.00 26.28
CA LYS A 22 -9.69 -4.31 26.96
C LYS A 22 -9.04 -5.42 26.12
N ARG A 23 -9.23 -5.38 24.80
CA ARG A 23 -8.79 -6.44 23.88
C ARG A 23 -7.40 -6.19 23.30
N THR A 24 -6.94 -4.95 23.32
CA THR A 24 -5.63 -4.57 22.78
C THR A 24 -4.58 -4.57 23.90
N PRO A 25 -3.63 -5.53 23.92
CA PRO A 25 -2.64 -5.62 24.99
C PRO A 25 -1.63 -4.45 24.98
N THR A 26 -1.33 -3.90 23.81
CA THR A 26 -0.50 -2.70 23.64
C THR A 26 -0.85 -1.98 22.35
N PHE A 27 -0.87 -0.65 22.39
CA PHE A 27 -0.95 0.22 21.20
C PHE A 27 0.44 0.69 20.74
N ASP A 28 1.48 0.36 21.49
CA ASP A 28 2.87 0.74 21.24
C ASP A 28 3.72 -0.51 21.06
N SER A 29 3.38 -1.32 20.06
CA SER A 29 4.07 -2.60 19.79
C SER A 29 5.55 -2.41 19.41
N GLN A 30 5.92 -1.23 18.91
CA GLN A 30 7.28 -0.86 18.53
C GLN A 30 8.05 -0.11 19.63
N GLU A 31 7.44 0.08 20.81
CA GLU A 31 8.01 0.75 21.99
C GLU A 31 8.49 2.19 21.72
N ILE A 32 7.75 2.93 20.90
CA ILE A 32 8.04 4.31 20.51
C ILE A 32 7.90 5.28 21.68
N CYS A 33 6.96 5.05 22.60
CA CYS A 33 6.79 5.88 23.79
C CYS A 33 8.08 5.93 24.59
N ARG A 34 8.72 4.77 24.84
CA ARG A 34 10.00 4.68 25.58
C ARG A 34 11.13 5.47 24.94
N LEU A 35 11.12 5.63 23.62
CA LEU A 35 12.14 6.37 22.88
C LEU A 35 11.94 7.89 22.94
N SER A 36 10.80 8.36 23.45
CA SER A 36 10.41 9.78 23.50
C SER A 36 9.99 10.28 24.89
N GLU A 37 10.03 9.41 25.90
CA GLU A 37 9.59 9.70 27.27
C GLU A 37 10.38 10.84 27.96
N THR A 38 11.68 10.95 27.70
CA THR A 38 12.55 11.94 28.36
C THR A 38 12.67 13.22 27.51
N PRO A 39 12.18 14.37 28.00
CA PRO A 39 12.36 15.64 27.30
C PRO A 39 13.84 15.96 27.12
N GLY A 40 14.26 16.23 25.88
CA GLY A 40 15.66 16.53 25.54
C GLY A 40 16.52 15.32 25.18
N GLU A 41 16.04 14.08 25.35
CA GLU A 41 16.77 12.85 25.03
C GLU A 41 16.03 11.96 24.01
N VAL A 42 15.15 12.56 23.21
CA VAL A 42 14.34 11.84 22.21
C VAL A 42 15.25 11.18 21.17
N ARG A 43 15.09 9.86 20.98
CA ARG A 43 15.88 9.08 20.03
C ARG A 43 15.28 9.11 18.61
N TYR A 44 15.30 10.28 17.99
CA TYR A 44 14.64 10.52 16.69
C TYR A 44 15.04 9.52 15.60
N GLU A 45 16.33 9.19 15.48
CA GLU A 45 16.82 8.26 14.46
C GLU A 45 16.23 6.84 14.65
N GLU A 46 16.15 6.39 15.90
CA GLU A 46 15.60 5.08 16.21
C GLU A 46 14.08 5.03 16.02
N ILE A 47 13.39 6.10 16.41
CA ILE A 47 11.95 6.28 16.17
C ILE A 47 11.66 6.25 14.67
N ALA A 48 12.41 7.00 13.84
CA ALA A 48 12.20 7.04 12.40
C ALA A 48 12.39 5.68 11.72
N ARG A 49 13.21 4.79 12.28
CA ARG A 49 13.39 3.42 11.77
C ARG A 49 12.29 2.46 12.23
N ARG A 50 11.78 2.61 13.45
CA ARG A 50 10.82 1.68 14.06
C ARG A 50 9.36 2.08 13.82
N PHE A 51 9.06 3.37 13.82
CA PHE A 51 7.72 3.88 13.63
C PHE A 51 7.36 3.84 12.15
N ARG A 52 6.55 2.86 11.78
CA ARG A 52 5.94 2.75 10.45
C ARG A 52 4.44 2.96 10.58
N LEU A 53 3.92 4.02 9.98
CA LEU A 53 2.47 4.26 9.92
C LEU A 53 1.77 3.21 9.06
N ILE A 54 2.44 2.78 7.99
CA ILE A 54 2.04 1.68 7.12
C ILE A 54 3.16 0.64 7.21
N ASP A 55 2.84 -0.54 7.74
CA ASP A 55 3.84 -1.60 7.96
C ASP A 55 4.37 -2.23 6.66
N ASP A 56 3.62 -2.10 5.57
CA ASP A 56 3.96 -2.65 4.27
C ASP A 56 4.60 -1.60 3.35
N GLU A 57 5.88 -1.78 3.05
CA GLU A 57 6.55 -1.08 1.94
C GLU A 57 6.02 -1.66 0.63
N GLY A 58 4.98 -1.01 0.10
CA GLY A 58 4.32 -1.42 -1.13
C GLY A 58 5.28 -1.56 -2.32
N MET A 59 4.93 -2.46 -3.23
CA MET A 59 5.64 -2.73 -4.47
C MET A 59 5.06 -1.89 -5.61
N THR A 60 5.93 -1.25 -6.38
CA THR A 60 5.52 -0.42 -7.52
C THR A 60 5.40 -1.25 -8.79
N LEU A 61 4.26 -1.17 -9.46
CA LEU A 61 3.97 -1.85 -10.73
C LEU A 61 3.62 -0.83 -11.79
N VAL A 62 4.13 -1.00 -13.00
CA VAL A 62 3.64 -0.28 -14.19
C VAL A 62 2.39 -1.00 -14.69
N VAL A 63 1.32 -0.27 -14.95
CA VAL A 63 0.09 -0.83 -15.55
C VAL A 63 0.00 -0.49 -17.02
N ASN A 64 -0.50 -1.42 -17.85
CA ASN A 64 -0.77 -1.16 -19.26
C ASN A 64 -1.98 -0.24 -19.43
N TYR A 65 -1.76 1.06 -19.23
CA TYR A 65 -2.75 2.10 -19.40
C TYR A 65 -2.22 3.20 -20.32
N ALA A 66 -3.07 3.64 -21.25
CA ALA A 66 -2.74 4.65 -22.27
C ALA A 66 -1.39 4.36 -22.96
N ASP A 67 -0.40 5.23 -22.80
CA ASP A 67 0.88 5.16 -23.51
C ASP A 67 1.90 4.21 -22.86
N ALA A 68 1.59 3.60 -21.71
CA ALA A 68 2.53 2.79 -20.93
C ALA A 68 3.17 1.66 -21.75
N GLY A 69 2.39 0.93 -22.56
CA GLY A 69 2.92 -0.16 -23.38
C GLY A 69 3.98 0.31 -24.40
N SER A 70 3.84 1.53 -24.94
CA SER A 70 4.83 2.12 -25.85
C SER A 70 6.13 2.48 -25.11
N LEU A 71 6.01 2.99 -23.89
CA LEU A 71 7.14 3.34 -23.03
C LEU A 71 7.88 2.10 -22.56
N ILE A 72 7.17 1.02 -22.22
CA ILE A 72 7.76 -0.29 -21.89
C ILE A 72 8.48 -0.89 -23.11
N SER A 73 7.89 -0.80 -24.30
CA SER A 73 8.56 -1.24 -25.53
C SER A 73 9.85 -0.46 -25.80
N ARG A 74 9.84 0.86 -25.56
CA ARG A 74 11.03 1.72 -25.66
C ARG A 74 12.07 1.37 -24.60
N LEU A 75 11.64 1.09 -23.37
CA LEU A 75 12.49 0.65 -22.26
C LEU A 75 13.22 -0.65 -22.62
N LYS A 76 12.51 -1.65 -23.16
CA LYS A 76 13.10 -2.93 -23.60
C LYS A 76 14.17 -2.76 -24.70
N ARG A 77 14.01 -1.76 -25.58
CA ARG A 77 14.92 -1.52 -26.72
C ARG A 77 16.12 -0.65 -26.39
N VAL A 78 15.90 0.45 -25.66
CA VAL A 78 16.91 1.51 -25.46
C VAL A 78 17.50 1.49 -24.05
N GLY A 79 16.85 0.80 -23.11
CA GLY A 79 17.23 0.77 -21.71
C GLY A 79 16.68 1.95 -20.91
N PRO A 80 16.92 1.98 -19.59
CA PRO A 80 16.40 3.00 -18.69
C PRO A 80 17.09 4.35 -18.91
N SER A 81 16.30 5.43 -18.92
CA SER A 81 16.81 6.80 -18.84
C SER A 81 15.97 7.59 -17.84
N ARG A 82 16.52 8.65 -17.24
CA ARG A 82 15.77 9.47 -16.27
C ARG A 82 14.47 10.04 -16.84
N ALA A 83 14.49 10.47 -18.10
CA ALA A 83 13.28 10.97 -18.77
C ALA A 83 12.25 9.86 -18.94
N LEU A 84 12.67 8.69 -19.46
CA LEU A 84 11.78 7.54 -19.68
C LEU A 84 11.19 7.01 -18.37
N MET A 85 12.00 6.91 -17.31
CA MET A 85 11.51 6.47 -15.99
C MET A 85 10.53 7.47 -15.38
N ARG A 86 10.73 8.78 -15.61
CA ARG A 86 9.79 9.82 -15.17
C ARG A 86 8.46 9.78 -15.94
N GLU A 87 8.51 9.46 -17.24
CA GLU A 87 7.31 9.22 -18.04
C GLU A 87 6.58 7.96 -17.57
N LEU A 88 7.30 6.84 -17.35
CA LEU A 88 6.75 5.58 -16.86
C LEU A 88 6.11 5.70 -15.47
N GLY A 89 6.66 6.52 -14.58
CA GLY A 89 6.13 6.72 -13.22
C GLY A 89 4.71 7.30 -13.17
N GLN A 90 4.20 7.87 -14.27
CA GLN A 90 2.80 8.31 -14.36
C GLN A 90 1.82 7.13 -14.51
N PHE A 91 2.33 5.97 -14.91
CA PHE A 91 1.58 4.75 -15.14
C PHE A 91 1.88 3.69 -14.07
N THR A 92 2.40 4.11 -12.90
CA THR A 92 2.69 3.20 -11.80
C THR A 92 1.63 3.22 -10.72
N VAL A 93 1.37 2.07 -10.13
CA VAL A 93 0.54 1.89 -8.93
C VAL A 93 1.35 1.17 -7.86
N SER A 94 1.06 1.46 -6.59
CA SER A 94 1.64 0.75 -5.45
C SER A 94 0.67 -0.32 -4.96
N VAL A 95 1.15 -1.55 -4.80
CA VAL A 95 0.38 -2.67 -4.22
C VAL A 95 1.07 -3.19 -2.96
N THR A 96 0.33 -3.85 -2.08
CA THR A 96 0.94 -4.54 -0.93
C THR A 96 1.90 -5.63 -1.40
N ARG A 97 2.91 -5.98 -0.59
CA ARG A 97 3.81 -7.11 -0.88
C ARG A 97 3.04 -8.42 -1.06
N ARG A 98 1.96 -8.60 -0.29
CA ARG A 98 1.07 -9.76 -0.43
C ARG A 98 0.43 -9.81 -1.82
N GLN A 99 -0.21 -8.73 -2.26
CA GLN A 99 -0.83 -8.64 -3.59
C GLN A 99 0.20 -8.84 -4.70
N PHE A 100 1.38 -8.24 -4.56
CA PHE A 100 2.46 -8.42 -5.51
C PHE A 100 2.84 -9.89 -5.70
N GLU A 101 3.07 -10.61 -4.60
CA GLU A 101 3.42 -12.03 -4.63
C GLU A 101 2.30 -12.90 -5.19
N GLU A 102 1.03 -12.58 -4.89
CA GLU A 102 -0.13 -13.26 -5.47
C GLU A 102 -0.21 -13.07 -6.99
N MET A 103 -0.08 -11.83 -7.47
CA MET A 103 -0.07 -11.51 -8.90
C MET A 103 1.12 -12.17 -9.62
N ARG A 104 2.29 -12.18 -8.98
CA ARG A 104 3.50 -12.83 -9.50
C ARG A 104 3.29 -14.34 -9.65
N ARG A 105 2.75 -15.00 -8.62
CA ARG A 105 2.46 -16.45 -8.66
C ARG A 105 1.38 -16.80 -9.68
N ALA A 106 0.41 -15.91 -9.89
CA ALA A 106 -0.62 -16.05 -10.89
C ALA A 106 -0.12 -15.80 -12.33
N GLY A 107 1.15 -15.40 -12.52
CA GLY A 107 1.72 -15.12 -13.84
C GLY A 107 1.20 -13.83 -14.48
N MET A 108 0.66 -12.90 -13.68
CA MET A 108 0.06 -11.65 -14.16
C MET A 108 1.08 -10.51 -14.36
N LEU A 109 2.34 -10.74 -14.00
CA LEU A 109 3.41 -9.74 -14.03
C LEU A 109 4.51 -10.15 -15.01
N ASP A 110 4.88 -9.23 -15.89
CA ASP A 110 6.12 -9.27 -16.67
C ASP A 110 7.22 -8.46 -15.93
N GLU A 111 8.48 -8.78 -16.18
CA GLU A 111 9.64 -8.04 -15.68
C GLU A 111 10.51 -7.56 -16.86
N PRO A 112 10.11 -6.50 -17.58
CA PRO A 112 10.84 -5.96 -18.74
C PRO A 112 12.30 -5.63 -18.49
N LEU A 113 12.62 -5.24 -17.26
CA LEU A 113 13.96 -4.93 -16.78
C LEU A 113 13.99 -5.28 -15.29
N SER A 114 15.12 -5.76 -14.79
CA SER A 114 15.26 -6.11 -13.37
C SER A 114 14.79 -4.97 -12.46
N GLY A 115 13.84 -5.28 -11.58
CA GLY A 115 13.23 -4.32 -10.65
C GLY A 115 12.13 -3.42 -11.24
N ILE A 116 11.73 -3.62 -12.50
CA ILE A 116 10.57 -2.98 -13.12
C ILE A 116 9.55 -4.06 -13.43
N TYR A 117 8.43 -4.03 -12.72
CA TYR A 117 7.32 -4.96 -12.91
C TYR A 117 6.21 -4.32 -13.72
N TYR A 118 5.61 -5.09 -14.62
CA TYR A 118 4.63 -4.60 -15.57
C TYR A 118 3.41 -5.54 -15.64
N VAL A 119 2.22 -4.97 -15.49
CA VAL A 119 0.95 -5.66 -15.73
C VAL A 119 0.61 -5.47 -17.21
N GLU A 120 0.85 -6.49 -18.02
CA GLU A 120 0.67 -6.40 -19.48
C GLU A 120 -0.79 -6.40 -19.92
N ASP A 121 -1.65 -7.16 -19.23
CA ASP A 121 -3.07 -7.29 -19.60
C ASP A 121 -3.84 -5.99 -19.27
N PRO A 122 -4.36 -5.26 -20.29
CA PRO A 122 -5.15 -4.06 -20.05
C PRO A 122 -6.45 -4.32 -19.30
N MET A 123 -6.99 -5.55 -19.33
CA MET A 123 -8.24 -5.89 -18.62
C MET A 123 -8.07 -5.85 -17.10
N LEU A 124 -6.83 -5.95 -16.61
CA LEU A 124 -6.50 -5.86 -15.20
C LEU A 124 -6.47 -4.42 -14.69
N TYR A 125 -6.74 -3.41 -15.53
CA TYR A 125 -6.83 -2.02 -15.10
C TYR A 125 -8.15 -1.37 -15.54
N ASP A 126 -8.79 -0.68 -14.61
CA ASP A 126 -10.03 0.06 -14.84
C ASP A 126 -9.81 1.55 -14.55
N CYS A 127 -10.31 2.43 -15.41
CA CYS A 127 -10.14 3.87 -15.21
C CYS A 127 -10.95 4.43 -14.04
N LYS A 128 -11.96 3.70 -13.55
CA LYS A 128 -12.78 4.10 -12.39
C LYS A 128 -12.34 3.40 -11.11
N SER A 129 -12.05 2.11 -11.16
CA SER A 129 -11.72 1.31 -9.97
C SER A 129 -10.24 0.97 -9.81
N GLY A 130 -9.39 1.25 -10.79
CA GLY A 130 -7.95 0.99 -10.73
C GLY A 130 -7.58 -0.46 -11.06
N LEU A 131 -6.46 -0.94 -10.48
CA LEU A 131 -5.92 -2.28 -10.71
C LEU A 131 -6.85 -3.36 -10.12
N LYS A 132 -7.23 -4.32 -10.95
CA LYS A 132 -8.06 -5.48 -10.63
C LYS A 132 -7.16 -6.68 -10.34
N ALA A 133 -6.73 -6.83 -9.08
CA ALA A 133 -6.24 -8.12 -8.59
C ALA A 133 -7.44 -8.96 -8.16
N GLY A 134 -7.39 -10.29 -8.34
CA GLY A 134 -8.51 -11.18 -8.04
C GLY A 134 -9.15 -10.91 -6.66
N ASN A 135 -10.47 -10.77 -6.67
CA ASN A 135 -11.37 -10.25 -5.64
C ASN A 135 -11.44 -8.71 -5.52
N GLU A 136 -12.38 -8.19 -6.31
CA GLU A 136 -13.21 -7.00 -6.08
C GLU A 136 -13.03 -6.37 -4.67
N TYR A 137 -12.47 -5.16 -4.63
CA TYR A 137 -12.38 -4.30 -3.44
C TYR A 137 -11.55 -4.85 -2.28
N LEU A 138 -10.24 -5.00 -2.46
CA LEU A 138 -9.34 -5.09 -1.32
C LEU A 138 -8.70 -3.71 -1.09
N GLU A 139 -9.21 -3.06 -0.04
CA GLU A 139 -8.68 -1.86 0.64
C GLU A 139 -9.26 -0.51 0.23
N GLN A 140 -10.58 -0.43 0.03
CA GLN A 140 -11.28 0.80 0.42
C GLN A 140 -11.64 0.70 1.91
N THR A 141 -11.04 1.59 2.71
CA THR A 141 -11.39 1.94 4.10
C THR A 141 -10.59 1.25 5.22
N PHE A 142 -9.32 1.63 5.39
CA PHE A 142 -8.81 1.94 6.74
C PHE A 142 -9.08 3.41 7.03
N VAL A 143 -10.36 3.77 7.10
CA VAL A 143 -10.80 4.95 7.86
C VAL A 143 -11.75 4.38 8.89
N ILE A 144 -11.19 4.15 10.08
CA ILE A 144 -11.97 3.96 11.31
C ILE A 144 -12.61 5.30 11.65
#